data_AF-A0A1F8RER9-F1
#
_entry.id   AF-A0A1F8RER9-F1
#
_cell.length_a   1.000
_cell.length_b   1.000
_cell.length_c   1.000
_cell.angle_alpha   90.00
_cell.angle_beta   90.00
_cell.angle_gamma   90.00
#
_symmetry.space_group_name_H-M   'P 1'
#
loop_
_entity.id
_entity.type
_entity.pdbx_description
1 polymer ?
#
loop_
_entity_poly.entity_id
_entity_poly.type
_entity_poly.pdbx_seq_one_letter_code
_entity_poly.pdbx_strand_id
1 'polypeptide(L)'
;MNSGIRMRRPWRVTLVAWVVFLFAVTQAVRAWQAWTQHALLANLPLPVTPAFWIGSGAIWAAAAIAAAWGLWRMHRWGALLTAIGAPLYLATWVAERWLWGRAPDAVMGLPFATGVQAVGIFLILAIILAPGTLRRFTRS
;
A
#
# COMPACT_ATOMS: atom_id res chain seq x y z
N MET A 1 33.87 -20.64 -19.67
CA MET A 1 32.41 -20.61 -19.39
C MET A 1 32.20 -20.04 -18.00
N ASN A 2 31.86 -18.75 -17.88
CA ASN A 2 31.50 -18.17 -16.59
C ASN A 2 30.14 -18.72 -16.19
N SER A 3 30.14 -19.69 -15.28
CA SER A 3 28.95 -20.11 -14.54
C SER A 3 28.49 -18.91 -13.71
N GLY A 4 27.68 -18.06 -14.33
CA GLY A 4 27.07 -16.90 -13.69
C GLY A 4 26.25 -17.38 -12.50
N ILE A 5 26.83 -17.25 -11.31
CA ILE A 5 26.16 -17.53 -10.05
C ILE A 5 24.94 -16.60 -10.02
N ARG A 6 23.77 -17.13 -10.40
CA ARG A 6 22.51 -16.40 -10.30
C ARG A 6 22.31 -16.12 -8.82
N MET A 7 22.58 -14.88 -8.39
CA MET A 7 22.33 -14.47 -7.03
C MET A 7 20.85 -14.70 -6.74
N ARG A 8 20.56 -15.72 -5.93
CA ARG A 8 19.20 -16.13 -5.59
C ARG A 8 18.53 -14.94 -4.90
N ARG A 9 17.42 -14.45 -5.46
CA ARG A 9 16.67 -13.35 -4.86
C ARG A 9 16.20 -13.76 -3.45
N PRO A 10 16.35 -12.90 -2.43
CA PRO A 10 15.86 -13.21 -1.10
C PRO A 10 14.34 -13.32 -1.14
N TRP A 11 13.84 -14.51 -0.82
CA TRP A 11 12.42 -14.85 -0.79
C TRP A 11 11.56 -13.81 -0.05
N ARG A 12 12.08 -13.26 1.06
CA ARG A 12 11.41 -12.25 1.88
C ARG A 12 11.05 -10.98 1.10
N VAL A 13 11.95 -10.49 0.24
CA VAL A 13 11.70 -9.29 -0.56
C VAL A 13 10.68 -9.57 -1.65
N THR A 14 10.74 -10.75 -2.26
CA THR A 14 9.74 -11.19 -3.24
C THR A 14 8.35 -11.26 -2.62
N LEU A 15 8.24 -11.81 -1.40
CA LEU A 15 6.98 -11.86 -0.66
C LEU A 15 6.45 -10.45 -0.37
N VAL A 16 7.29 -9.54 0.12
CA VAL A 16 6.87 -8.14 0.36
C VAL A 16 6.47 -7.45 -0.94
N ALA A 17 7.20 -7.65 -2.04
CA ALA A 17 6.82 -7.09 -3.34
C ALA A 17 5.45 -7.58 -3.81
N TRP A 18 5.13 -8.86 -3.59
CA TRP A 18 3.79 -9.41 -3.86
C TRP A 18 2.72 -8.81 -2.97
N VAL A 19 2.98 -8.63 -1.68
CA VAL A 19 2.04 -7.98 -0.75
C VAL A 19 1.75 -6.54 -1.17
N VAL A 20 2.79 -5.77 -1.50
CA VAL A 20 2.65 -4.38 -1.99
C VAL A 20 1.91 -4.35 -3.34
N PHE A 21 2.16 -5.33 -4.21
CA PHE A 21 1.44 -5.46 -5.48
C PHE A 21 -0.04 -5.77 -5.29
N LEU A 22 -0.39 -6.73 -4.42
CA LEU A 22 -1.78 -7.05 -4.08
C LEU A 22 -2.48 -5.84 -3.48
N PHE A 23 -1.80 -5.09 -2.62
CA PHE A 23 -2.30 -3.81 -2.11
C PHE A 23 -2.55 -2.80 -3.23
N ALA A 24 -1.67 -2.70 -4.23
CA ALA A 24 -1.89 -1.84 -5.36
C ALA A 24 -3.13 -2.25 -6.18
N VAL A 25 -3.34 -3.55 -6.37
CA VAL A 25 -4.53 -4.10 -7.03
C VAL A 25 -5.79 -3.75 -6.24
N THR A 26 -5.81 -3.85 -4.91
CA THR A 26 -7.00 -3.49 -4.13
C THR A 26 -7.31 -2.01 -4.22
N GLN A 27 -6.31 -1.12 -4.25
CA GLN A 27 -6.53 0.31 -4.48
C GLN A 27 -7.04 0.60 -5.90
N ALA A 28 -6.53 -0.10 -6.90
CA ALA A 28 -7.01 0.02 -8.29
C ALA A 28 -8.47 -0.43 -8.42
N VAL A 29 -8.84 -1.56 -7.79
CA VAL A 29 -10.22 -2.05 -7.74
C VAL A 29 -11.13 -1.05 -7.03
N ARG A 30 -10.68 -0.47 -5.91
CA ARG A 30 -11.43 0.58 -5.19
C ARG A 30 -11.68 1.81 -6.07
N ALA A 31 -10.65 2.29 -6.78
CA ALA A 31 -10.79 3.41 -7.70
C ALA A 31 -11.75 3.08 -8.86
N TRP A 32 -11.64 1.87 -9.41
CA TRP A 32 -12.52 1.37 -10.46
C TRP A 32 -13.98 1.26 -10.01
N GLN A 33 -14.23 0.76 -8.80
CA GLN A 33 -15.58 0.71 -8.22
C GLN A 33 -16.15 2.11 -8.02
N ALA A 34 -15.37 3.04 -7.49
CA ALA A 34 -15.80 4.43 -7.31
C ALA A 34 -16.10 5.11 -8.66
N TRP A 35 -15.34 4.80 -9.71
CA TRP A 35 -15.57 5.28 -11.07
C TRP A 35 -16.85 4.69 -11.68
N THR A 36 -17.01 3.37 -11.63
CA THR A 36 -18.17 2.67 -12.22
C THR A 36 -19.48 3.00 -11.50
N GLN A 37 -19.43 3.25 -10.20
CA GLN A 37 -20.58 3.60 -9.38
C GLN A 37 -20.71 5.12 -9.14
N HIS A 38 -20.03 5.97 -9.93
CA HIS A 38 -19.99 7.40 -9.63
C HIS A 38 -21.38 8.05 -9.58
N ALA A 39 -22.31 7.65 -10.47
CA ALA A 39 -23.64 8.20 -10.52
C ALA A 39 -24.47 7.85 -9.27
N LEU A 40 -24.30 6.63 -8.76
CA LEU A 40 -24.92 6.20 -7.52
C LEU A 40 -24.32 6.93 -6.31
N LEU A 41 -23.00 7.06 -6.28
CA LEU A 41 -22.28 7.78 -5.22
C LEU A 41 -22.60 9.28 -5.20
N ALA A 42 -22.87 9.89 -6.36
CA ALA A 42 -23.24 11.30 -6.47
C ALA A 42 -24.65 11.60 -5.91
N ASN A 43 -25.54 10.60 -5.91
CA ASN A 43 -26.91 10.74 -5.41
C ASN A 43 -27.03 10.45 -3.91
N LEU A 44 -26.01 9.86 -3.28
CA LEU A 44 -25.99 9.61 -1.85
C LEU A 44 -25.52 10.87 -1.10
N PRO A 45 -26.09 11.18 0.09
CA PRO A 45 -25.64 12.29 0.93
C PRO A 45 -24.32 11.94 1.64
N LEU A 46 -23.28 11.61 0.86
CA LEU A 46 -21.96 11.29 1.36
C LEU A 46 -21.19 12.55 1.73
N PRO A 47 -20.35 12.51 2.78
CA PRO A 47 -19.54 13.66 3.20
C PRO A 47 -18.40 14.01 2.22
N VAL A 48 -18.08 13.12 1.27
CA VAL A 48 -16.97 13.26 0.33
C VAL A 48 -17.43 12.96 -1.09
N THR A 49 -16.92 13.74 -2.05
CA THR A 49 -17.29 13.58 -3.46
C THR A 49 -16.76 12.28 -4.04
N PRO A 50 -17.43 11.67 -5.05
CA PRO A 50 -16.93 10.48 -5.73
C PRO A 50 -15.51 10.67 -6.30
N ALA A 51 -15.21 11.88 -6.78
CA ALA A 51 -13.90 12.24 -7.32
C ALA A 51 -12.76 12.05 -6.31
N PHE A 52 -13.00 12.31 -5.02
CA PHE A 52 -12.01 12.07 -3.97
C PHE A 52 -11.65 10.59 -3.88
N TRP A 53 -12.63 9.69 -3.87
CA TRP A 53 -12.40 8.24 -3.75
C TRP A 53 -11.67 7.66 -4.97
N ILE A 54 -12.00 8.15 -6.17
CA ILE A 54 -11.33 7.77 -7.41
C ILE A 54 -9.88 8.24 -7.37
N GLY A 55 -9.66 9.52 -7.05
CA GLY A 55 -8.33 10.13 -6.99
C GLY A 55 -7.44 9.48 -5.94
N SER A 56 -7.93 9.28 -4.72
CA SER A 56 -7.14 8.67 -3.64
C SER A 56 -6.77 7.23 -3.97
N GLY A 57 -7.71 6.43 -4.47
CA GLY A 57 -7.44 5.05 -4.91
C GLY A 57 -6.42 5.00 -6.04
N ALA A 58 -6.53 5.88 -7.05
CA ALA A 58 -5.61 5.93 -8.17
C ALA A 58 -4.19 6.34 -7.76
N ILE A 59 -4.04 7.38 -6.91
CA ILE A 59 -2.74 7.83 -6.39
C ILE A 59 -2.06 6.71 -5.62
N TRP A 60 -2.78 6.05 -4.70
CA TRP A 60 -2.22 4.97 -3.90
C TRP A 60 -1.92 3.71 -4.72
N ALA A 61 -2.75 3.38 -5.72
CA ALA A 61 -2.48 2.29 -6.66
C ALA A 61 -1.19 2.56 -7.46
N ALA A 62 -1.05 3.77 -8.03
CA ALA A 62 0.13 4.13 -8.82
C ALA A 62 1.41 4.12 -7.96
N ALA A 63 1.36 4.70 -6.76
CA ALA A 63 2.48 4.70 -5.82
C ALA A 63 2.87 3.27 -5.41
N ALA A 64 1.89 2.40 -5.13
CA ALA A 64 2.13 1.02 -4.75
C ALA A 64 2.62 0.15 -5.92
N ILE A 65 2.15 0.35 -7.15
CA ILE A 65 2.68 -0.31 -8.35
C ILE A 65 4.15 0.07 -8.53
N ALA A 66 4.48 1.36 -8.44
CA ALA A 66 5.85 1.83 -8.53
C ALA A 66 6.71 1.20 -7.43
N ALA A 67 6.26 1.24 -6.17
CA ALA A 67 6.97 0.63 -5.05
C ALA A 67 7.19 -0.88 -5.25
N ALA A 68 6.16 -1.63 -5.63
CA ALA A 68 6.24 -3.06 -5.92
C ALA A 68 7.22 -3.37 -7.04
N TRP A 69 7.20 -2.58 -8.13
CA TRP A 69 8.15 -2.70 -9.23
C TRP A 69 9.60 -2.42 -8.78
N GLY A 70 9.80 -1.36 -8.00
CA GLY A 70 11.11 -1.02 -7.43
C GLY A 70 11.64 -2.11 -6.52
N LEU A 71 10.79 -2.66 -5.63
CA LEU A 71 11.12 -3.81 -4.78
C LEU A 71 11.43 -5.05 -5.63
N TRP A 72 10.63 -5.31 -6.66
CA TRP A 72 10.86 -6.43 -7.57
C TRP A 72 12.19 -6.29 -8.29
N ARG A 73 12.58 -5.10 -8.75
CA ARG A 73 13.88 -4.86 -9.38
C ARG A 73 15.03 -4.67 -8.38
N MET A 74 14.74 -4.72 -7.09
CA MET A 74 15.69 -4.44 -5.99
C MET A 74 16.29 -3.03 -6.04
N HIS A 75 15.55 -2.03 -6.51
CA HIS A 75 16.00 -0.65 -6.49
C HIS A 75 15.76 0.02 -5.13
N ARG A 76 16.72 0.84 -4.68
CA ARG A 76 16.63 1.61 -3.42
C ARG A 76 15.37 2.47 -3.33
N TRP A 77 14.92 3.07 -4.43
CA TRP A 77 13.73 3.91 -4.43
C TRP A 77 12.44 3.12 -4.13
N GLY A 78 12.36 1.84 -4.51
CA GLY A 78 11.20 0.98 -4.18
C GLY A 78 11.11 0.70 -2.68
N ALA A 79 12.26 0.46 -2.04
CA ALA A 79 12.36 0.34 -0.59
C ALA A 79 11.97 1.65 0.12
N LEU A 80 12.43 2.80 -0.39
CA LEU A 80 12.11 4.11 0.17
C LEU A 80 10.61 4.43 0.04
N LEU A 81 10.03 4.23 -1.14
CA LEU A 81 8.59 4.42 -1.38
C LEU A 81 7.74 3.55 -0.47
N THR A 82 8.14 2.29 -0.26
CA THR A 82 7.39 1.40 0.65
C THR A 82 7.56 1.84 2.10
N ALA A 83 8.77 2.23 2.50
CA ALA A 83 9.07 2.63 3.87
C ALA A 83 8.33 3.91 4.29
N ILE A 84 8.16 4.86 3.38
CA ILE A 84 7.43 6.12 3.62
C ILE A 84 5.94 5.96 3.31
N GLY A 85 5.61 5.29 2.20
CA GLY A 85 4.25 5.15 1.71
C GLY A 85 3.37 4.31 2.62
N ALA A 86 3.90 3.25 3.23
CA ALA A 86 3.12 2.40 4.15
C ALA A 86 2.60 3.16 5.39
N PRO A 87 3.44 3.86 6.18
CA PRO A 87 2.95 4.66 7.31
C PRO A 87 2.08 5.84 6.87
N LEU A 88 2.40 6.48 5.73
CA LEU A 88 1.58 7.56 5.19
C LEU A 88 0.18 7.06 4.81
N TYR A 89 0.09 5.87 4.19
CA TYR A 89 -1.19 5.25 3.87
C TYR A 89 -2.01 5.00 5.14
N LEU A 90 -1.41 4.43 6.19
CA LEU A 90 -2.10 4.22 7.46
C LEU A 90 -2.62 5.52 8.06
N ALA A 91 -1.77 6.56 8.09
CA ALA A 91 -2.17 7.87 8.59
C ALA A 91 -3.35 8.44 7.80
N THR A 92 -3.33 8.36 6.46
CA THR A 92 -4.46 8.78 5.64
C THR A 92 -5.70 7.95 5.89
N TRP A 93 -5.58 6.62 5.96
CA TRP A 93 -6.72 5.72 6.18
C TRP A 93 -7.39 5.97 7.53
N VAL A 94 -6.61 6.16 8.59
CA VAL A 94 -7.11 6.53 9.92
C VAL A 94 -7.78 7.90 9.85
N ALA A 95 -7.14 8.92 9.25
CA ALA A 95 -7.72 10.25 9.13
C ALA A 95 -9.06 10.25 8.38
N GLU A 96 -9.16 9.54 7.25
CA GLU A 96 -10.41 9.38 6.49
C GLU A 96 -11.53 8.79 7.37
N ARG A 97 -11.21 7.79 8.18
CA ARG A 97 -12.18 7.14 9.07
C ARG A 97 -12.58 8.00 10.26
N TRP A 98 -11.66 8.78 10.81
CA TRP A 98 -11.98 9.74 11.86
C TRP A 98 -12.84 10.89 11.36
N LEU A 99 -12.59 11.39 10.15
CA LEU A 99 -13.34 12.52 9.59
C LEU A 99 -14.72 12.12 9.07
N TRP A 100 -14.85 10.92 8.49
CA TRP A 100 -16.05 10.53 7.73
C TRP A 100 -16.73 9.23 8.21
N GLY A 101 -16.11 8.47 9.11
CA GLY A 101 -16.68 7.25 9.68
C GLY A 101 -17.75 7.54 10.74
N ARG A 102 -18.94 7.96 10.30
CA ARG A 102 -20.06 8.30 11.21
C ARG A 102 -20.99 7.15 11.56
N ALA A 103 -20.80 5.97 10.98
CA ALA A 103 -21.62 4.80 11.30
C ALA A 103 -21.19 4.20 12.67
N PRO A 104 -22.11 3.96 13.62
CA PRO A 104 -21.80 3.41 14.94
C PRO A 104 -21.00 2.09 14.87
N ASP A 105 -21.38 1.22 13.94
CA ASP A 105 -20.73 -0.09 13.72
C ASP A 105 -19.30 0.07 13.19
N ALA A 106 -19.05 1.12 12.39
CA ALA A 106 -17.72 1.40 11.88
C ALA A 106 -16.77 1.81 13.01
N VAL A 107 -17.26 2.59 13.98
CA VAL A 107 -16.44 3.13 15.08
C VAL A 107 -15.98 2.02 16.04
N MET A 108 -16.85 1.05 16.35
CA MET A 108 -16.47 -0.08 17.21
C MET A 108 -15.38 -0.96 16.61
N GLY A 109 -15.36 -1.13 15.27
CA GLY A 109 -14.35 -1.92 14.57
C GLY A 109 -13.02 -1.20 14.30
N LEU A 110 -12.95 0.13 14.50
CA LEU A 110 -11.78 0.93 14.12
C LEU A 110 -10.49 0.53 14.84
N PRO A 111 -10.45 0.31 16.17
CA PRO A 111 -9.21 -0.02 16.86
C PRO A 111 -8.63 -1.35 16.36
N PHE A 112 -9.50 -2.34 16.15
CA PHE A 112 -9.08 -3.65 15.64
C PHE A 112 -8.55 -3.55 14.21
N ALA A 113 -9.28 -2.91 13.30
CA ALA A 113 -8.86 -2.74 11.91
C ALA A 113 -7.54 -1.94 11.80
N THR A 114 -7.40 -0.90 12.62
CA THR A 114 -6.15 -0.12 12.70
C THR A 114 -5.00 -0.96 13.22
N GLY A 115 -5.23 -1.77 14.24
CA GLY A 115 -4.23 -2.68 14.81
C GLY A 115 -3.72 -3.70 13.78
N VAL A 116 -4.63 -4.33 13.03
CA VAL A 116 -4.25 -5.29 11.97
C VAL A 116 -3.41 -4.60 10.87
N GLN A 117 -3.83 -3.41 10.42
CA GLN A 117 -3.07 -2.64 9.43
C GLN A 117 -1.70 -2.23 9.96
N ALA A 118 -1.62 -1.75 11.20
CA ALA A 118 -0.38 -1.34 11.84
C ALA A 118 0.60 -2.50 11.98
N VAL A 119 0.13 -3.69 12.38
CA VAL A 119 0.96 -4.90 12.44
C VAL A 119 1.46 -5.29 11.06
N GLY A 120 0.60 -5.27 10.04
CA GLY A 120 1.00 -5.55 8.65
C GLY A 120 2.10 -4.60 8.15
N ILE A 121 1.93 -3.29 8.40
CA ILE A 121 2.92 -2.27 8.04
C ILE A 121 4.22 -2.47 8.81
N PHE A 122 4.15 -2.75 10.11
CA PHE A 122 5.32 -3.03 10.93
C PHE A 122 6.13 -4.21 10.38
N LEU A 123 5.46 -5.30 9.98
CA LEU A 123 6.13 -6.46 9.37
C LEU A 123 6.79 -6.11 8.04
N ILE A 124 6.12 -5.34 7.17
CA ILE A 124 6.68 -4.86 5.90
C ILE A 124 7.95 -4.03 6.17
N LEU A 125 7.86 -3.07 7.09
CA LEU A 125 8.99 -2.22 7.46
C LEU A 125 10.13 -3.02 8.07
N ALA A 126 9.86 -3.94 8.98
CA ALA A 126 10.86 -4.80 9.60
C ALA A 126 11.64 -5.63 8.55
N ILE A 127 10.97 -6.12 7.51
CA ILE A 127 11.62 -6.89 6.44
C ILE A 127 12.48 -5.99 5.53
N ILE A 128 11.95 -4.82 5.16
CA ILE A 128 12.64 -3.88 4.25
C ILE A 128 13.85 -3.23 4.94
N LEU A 129 13.68 -2.81 6.19
CA LEU A 129 14.70 -2.14 6.99
C LEU A 129 15.68 -3.12 7.64
N ALA A 130 15.48 -4.43 7.52
CA ALA A 130 16.45 -5.40 7.98
C ALA A 130 17.82 -5.14 7.32
N PRO A 131 18.93 -5.12 8.08
CA PRO A 131 20.24 -4.71 7.58
C PRO A 131 20.75 -5.59 6.41
N GLY A 132 20.35 -6.86 6.38
CA GLY A 132 20.65 -7.78 5.26
C GLY A 132 19.95 -7.43 3.96
N THR A 133 18.78 -6.77 4.03
CA THR A 133 17.99 -6.35 2.87
C THR A 133 18.48 -5.00 2.33
N LEU A 134 18.66 -4.01 3.21
CA LEU A 134 19.16 -2.67 2.87
C LEU A 134 20.48 -2.70 2.11
N ARG A 135 21.44 -3.52 2.54
CA ARG A 135 22.76 -3.67 1.88
C ARG A 135 22.66 -4.16 0.43
N ARG A 136 21.57 -4.82 0.05
CA ARG A 136 21.35 -5.30 -1.33
C ARG A 136 20.79 -4.20 -2.23
N PHE A 137 19.93 -3.33 -1.69
CA PHE A 137 19.38 -2.18 -2.39
C PHE A 137 20.43 -1.09 -2.69
N THR A 138 21.49 -0.99 -1.90
CA THR A 138 22.58 0.00 -2.12
C THR A 138 23.61 -0.44 -3.16
N ARG A 139 23.52 -1.69 -3.65
CA ARG A 139 24.45 -2.26 -4.64
C ARG A 139 23.87 -2.32 -6.07
N SER A 140 22.60 -1.97 -6.24
CA SER A 140 21.88 -1.91 -7.52
C SER A 140 21.86 -0.49 -8.09
#